data_AF-A0A0C9XXC9-F1
#
_entry.id   AF-A0A0C9XXC9-F1
#
_cell.length_a   1.000
_cell.length_b   1.000
_cell.length_c   1.000
_cell.angle_alpha   90.00
_cell.angle_beta   90.00
_cell.angle_gamma   90.00
#
_symmetry.space_group_name_H-M   'P 1'
#
loop_
_entity.id
_entity.type
_entity.pdbx_description
1 polymer ?
#
loop_
_entity_poly.entity_id
_entity_poly.type
_entity_poly.pdbx_seq_one_letter_code
_entity_poly.pdbx_strand_id
1 'polypeptide(L)'
;MTISTTTPIIDNQLPCLKDVGILAMEVYFPRRCISEADLKVFDSIPQGKYTVGLGQEYMAWPDDREDMLLTVSTKVTVAGLLEKFNVNPKSIGRLDVGTETINKSKSVKTTLMDLFAESGNFDIECIDSKNACYGGTAALFNAINWIESRSWDGRNTIVVPGDIALYAESAARPASGAGCIAILISPNAPMVFELIHGNYICNTYDFYKPNLSSEYPVVDGPVSVVTCVTALDSAYT
;
A
#
# COMPACT_ATOMS: atom_id res chain seq x y z
N MET A 1 -4.94 47.19 42.64
CA MET A 1 -5.40 46.96 41.25
C MET A 1 -5.11 45.53 40.90
N THR A 2 -6.11 44.66 40.96
CA THR A 2 -6.03 43.29 40.45
C THR A 2 -6.33 43.33 38.97
N ILE A 3 -5.36 42.96 38.13
CA ILE A 3 -5.53 42.88 36.68
C ILE A 3 -6.37 41.63 36.39
N SER A 4 -7.55 41.84 35.81
CA SER A 4 -8.43 40.77 35.34
C SER A 4 -7.79 40.09 34.13
N THR A 5 -7.26 38.88 34.31
CA THR A 5 -6.84 38.01 33.21
C THR A 5 -8.05 37.26 32.65
N THR A 6 -8.91 37.97 31.93
CA THR A 6 -9.84 37.32 31.00
C THR A 6 -9.05 36.96 29.74
N THR A 7 -8.38 35.81 29.79
CA THR A 7 -7.85 35.18 28.59
C THR A 7 -9.05 34.79 27.72
N PRO A 8 -9.18 35.28 26.48
CA PRO A 8 -10.20 34.77 25.58
C PRO A 8 -9.88 33.29 25.36
N ILE A 9 -10.84 32.42 25.70
CA ILE A 9 -10.85 31.04 25.19
C ILE A 9 -11.10 31.19 23.70
N ILE A 10 -10.01 31.31 22.93
CA ILE A 10 -10.08 31.05 21.50
C ILE A 10 -10.39 29.57 21.42
N ASP A 11 -11.63 29.26 21.10
CA ASP A 11 -12.06 27.93 20.70
C ASP A 11 -11.31 27.58 19.41
N ASN A 12 -10.05 27.16 19.55
CA ASN A 12 -9.23 26.55 18.50
C ASN A 12 -9.77 25.14 18.22
N GLN A 13 -11.09 25.02 18.06
CA GLN A 13 -11.64 23.85 17.39
C GLN A 13 -11.16 23.94 15.95
N LEU A 14 -10.13 23.13 15.66
CA LEU A 14 -9.86 22.68 14.31
C LEU A 14 -11.22 22.41 13.65
N PRO A 15 -11.50 22.96 12.45
CA PRO A 15 -12.77 22.72 11.78
C PRO A 15 -13.02 21.23 11.82
N CYS A 16 -14.18 20.83 12.38
CA CYS A 16 -14.54 19.42 12.50
C CYS A 16 -14.43 18.82 11.10
N LEU A 17 -13.37 18.03 10.89
CA LEU A 17 -13.10 17.42 9.61
C LEU A 17 -14.25 16.48 9.34
N LYS A 18 -14.90 16.67 8.20
CA LYS A 18 -16.01 15.83 7.78
C LYS A 18 -15.53 14.95 6.65
N ASP A 19 -15.98 13.71 6.68
CA ASP A 19 -15.93 12.83 5.54
C ASP A 19 -14.50 12.59 5.02
N VAL A 20 -13.56 12.31 5.95
CA VAL A 20 -12.17 11.94 5.59
C VAL A 20 -12.19 10.58 4.91
N GLY A 21 -11.59 10.51 3.72
CA GLY A 21 -11.57 9.28 2.96
C GLY A 21 -10.90 9.40 1.59
N ILE A 22 -11.21 8.47 0.69
CA ILE A 22 -10.56 8.34 -0.60
C ILE A 22 -11.21 9.29 -1.61
N LEU A 23 -10.44 10.26 -2.11
CA LEU A 23 -10.83 11.19 -3.17
C LEU A 23 -10.64 10.60 -4.56
N ALA A 24 -9.51 9.94 -4.77
CA ALA A 24 -9.10 9.41 -6.07
C ALA A 24 -8.21 8.19 -5.87
N MET A 25 -8.23 7.30 -6.86
CA MET A 25 -7.41 6.11 -6.87
C MET A 25 -6.93 5.84 -8.29
N GLU A 26 -5.66 5.46 -8.41
CA GLU A 26 -5.02 5.05 -9.65
C GLU A 26 -4.35 3.70 -9.44
N VAL A 27 -4.40 2.83 -10.44
CA VAL A 27 -3.87 1.46 -10.36
C VAL A 27 -2.92 1.22 -11.53
N TYR A 28 -1.81 0.56 -11.25
CA TYR A 28 -0.87 0.06 -12.23
C TYR A 28 -0.57 -1.42 -12.01
N PHE A 29 -0.52 -2.16 -13.09
CA PHE A 29 0.03 -3.51 -13.13
C PHE A 29 0.80 -3.70 -14.44
N PRO A 30 1.84 -4.56 -14.46
CA PRO A 30 2.60 -4.87 -15.67
C PRO A 30 1.69 -5.28 -16.83
N ARG A 31 2.05 -4.82 -18.03
CA ARG A 31 1.29 -5.18 -19.25
C ARG A 31 1.56 -6.59 -19.74
N ARG A 32 2.67 -7.19 -19.31
CA ARG A 32 2.98 -8.58 -19.62
C ARG A 32 2.35 -9.48 -18.58
N CYS A 33 1.78 -10.58 -19.06
CA CYS A 33 1.22 -11.60 -18.21
C CYS A 33 1.57 -12.98 -18.76
N ILE A 34 1.53 -13.95 -17.85
CA ILE A 34 1.66 -15.36 -18.16
C ILE A 34 0.26 -15.97 -18.01
N SER A 35 -0.18 -16.71 -19.02
CA SER A 35 -1.41 -17.50 -18.95
C SER A 35 -1.22 -18.68 -18.01
N GLU A 36 -2.10 -18.81 -17.02
CA GLU A 36 -2.05 -19.94 -16.06
C GLU A 36 -2.33 -21.28 -16.75
N ALA A 37 -3.06 -21.27 -17.86
CA ALA A 37 -3.26 -22.46 -18.69
C ALA A 37 -1.95 -22.93 -19.33
N ASP A 38 -1.12 -21.99 -19.79
CA ASP A 38 0.17 -22.27 -20.43
C ASP A 38 1.25 -22.62 -19.40
N LEU A 39 1.28 -21.91 -18.26
CA LEU A 39 2.17 -22.21 -17.14
C LEU A 39 1.95 -23.63 -16.61
N LYS A 40 0.69 -24.07 -16.56
CA LYS A 40 0.36 -25.45 -16.22
C LYS A 40 1.00 -26.45 -17.20
N VAL A 41 0.94 -26.19 -18.50
CA VAL A 41 1.52 -27.09 -19.52
C VAL A 41 3.03 -27.17 -19.34
N PHE A 42 3.65 -26.02 -19.07
CA PHE A 42 5.07 -25.92 -18.74
C PHE A 42 5.45 -26.73 -17.49
N ASP A 43 4.69 -26.59 -16.40
CA ASP A 43 4.93 -27.27 -15.13
C ASP A 43 4.55 -28.77 -15.15
N SER A 44 3.97 -29.28 -16.25
CA SER A 44 3.54 -30.68 -16.40
C SER A 44 2.54 -31.15 -15.33
N ILE A 45 1.56 -30.32 -14.96
CA ILE A 45 0.59 -30.59 -13.90
C ILE A 45 -0.85 -30.87 -14.41
N PRO A 46 -1.73 -31.53 -13.61
CA PRO A 46 -3.09 -31.88 -14.00
C PRO A 46 -4.01 -30.70 -14.33
N GLN A 47 -5.02 -30.94 -15.19
CA GLN A 47 -5.99 -29.91 -15.59
C GLN A 47 -6.82 -29.41 -14.41
N GLY A 48 -7.01 -28.10 -14.35
CA GLY A 48 -7.82 -27.43 -13.34
C GLY A 48 -7.06 -27.01 -12.08
N LYS A 49 -5.81 -27.43 -11.83
CA LYS A 49 -5.13 -27.04 -10.57
C LYS A 49 -4.97 -25.52 -10.41
N TYR A 50 -4.51 -24.82 -11.45
CA TYR A 50 -4.31 -23.36 -11.38
C TYR A 50 -5.61 -22.61 -11.69
N THR A 51 -6.20 -22.87 -12.85
CA THR A 51 -7.40 -22.14 -13.30
C THR A 51 -8.67 -22.43 -12.51
N VAL A 52 -8.82 -23.62 -11.92
CA VAL A 52 -10.00 -23.98 -11.10
C VAL A 52 -9.64 -24.04 -9.61
N GLY A 53 -8.51 -24.64 -9.26
CA GLY A 53 -8.09 -24.82 -7.87
C GLY A 53 -7.65 -23.52 -7.20
N LEU A 54 -6.89 -22.67 -7.91
CA LEU A 54 -6.53 -21.33 -7.44
C LEU A 54 -7.49 -20.24 -7.96
N GLY A 55 -8.25 -20.53 -9.03
CA GLY A 55 -9.11 -19.54 -9.67
C GLY A 55 -8.36 -18.44 -10.42
N GLN A 56 -7.11 -18.70 -10.82
CA GLN A 56 -6.23 -17.73 -11.50
C GLN A 56 -6.23 -17.98 -13.01
N GLU A 57 -6.40 -16.92 -13.81
CA GLU A 57 -6.34 -16.99 -15.28
C GLU A 57 -5.01 -16.47 -15.84
N TYR A 58 -4.53 -15.35 -15.29
CA TYR A 58 -3.33 -14.66 -15.75
C TYR A 58 -2.53 -14.12 -14.57
N MET A 59 -1.22 -14.27 -14.64
CA MET A 59 -0.26 -13.69 -13.70
C MET A 59 0.47 -12.52 -14.36
N ALA A 60 0.20 -11.29 -13.93
CA ALA A 60 0.91 -10.10 -14.41
C ALA A 60 2.33 -10.05 -13.84
N TRP A 61 3.33 -9.85 -14.71
CA TRP A 61 4.73 -9.96 -14.33
C TRP A 61 5.60 -8.86 -14.96
N PRO A 62 6.45 -8.18 -14.16
CA PRO A 62 7.32 -7.13 -14.67
C PRO A 62 8.47 -7.70 -15.51
N ASP A 63 8.94 -6.91 -16.47
CA ASP A 63 10.20 -7.19 -17.18
C ASP A 63 11.39 -6.47 -16.56
N ASP A 64 12.56 -6.56 -17.19
CA ASP A 64 13.79 -5.91 -16.74
C ASP A 64 13.75 -4.37 -16.75
N ARG A 65 12.67 -3.76 -17.27
CA ARG A 65 12.44 -2.30 -17.28
C ARG A 65 11.49 -1.85 -16.18
N GLU A 66 10.68 -2.75 -15.65
CA GLU A 66 9.79 -2.54 -14.52
C GLU A 66 10.50 -3.07 -13.27
N ASP A 67 11.47 -2.28 -12.77
CA ASP A 67 12.41 -2.64 -11.69
C ASP A 67 11.82 -3.47 -10.52
N MET A 68 12.59 -4.50 -10.13
CA MET A 68 12.59 -5.35 -8.93
C MET A 68 12.22 -4.63 -7.61
N LEU A 69 12.50 -3.34 -7.48
CA LEU A 69 12.22 -2.52 -6.28
C LEU A 69 10.92 -1.72 -6.33
N LEU A 70 10.00 -2.03 -7.27
CA LEU A 70 8.68 -1.38 -7.38
C LEU A 70 8.75 0.15 -7.68
N THR A 71 9.93 0.71 -7.88
CA THR A 71 10.16 2.15 -7.97
C THR A 71 9.55 2.74 -9.25
N VAL A 72 9.69 2.05 -10.38
CA VAL A 72 9.12 2.52 -11.65
C VAL A 72 7.60 2.44 -11.59
N SER A 73 7.05 1.30 -11.19
CA SER A 73 5.61 1.08 -11.06
C SER A 73 4.97 2.09 -10.11
N THR A 74 5.55 2.32 -8.93
CA THR A 74 5.06 3.34 -7.98
C THR A 74 5.14 4.75 -8.54
N LYS A 75 6.24 5.12 -9.21
CA LYS A 75 6.37 6.43 -9.87
C LYS A 75 5.32 6.64 -10.95
N VAL A 76 5.12 5.65 -11.83
CA VAL A 76 4.10 5.71 -12.90
C VAL A 76 2.70 5.83 -12.30
N THR A 77 2.42 5.09 -11.22
CA THR A 77 1.10 5.13 -10.57
C THR A 77 0.83 6.49 -9.92
N VAL A 78 1.81 7.05 -9.20
CA VAL A 78 1.67 8.38 -8.57
C VAL A 78 1.60 9.48 -9.64
N ALA A 79 2.46 9.45 -10.65
CA ALA A 79 2.40 10.41 -11.76
C ALA A 79 1.06 10.33 -12.50
N GLY A 80 0.56 9.12 -12.76
CA GLY A 80 -0.74 8.89 -13.36
C GLY A 80 -1.89 9.45 -12.53
N LEU A 81 -1.84 9.30 -11.19
CA LEU A 81 -2.81 9.90 -10.28
C LEU A 81 -2.77 11.44 -10.35
N LEU A 82 -1.57 12.03 -10.29
CA LEU A 82 -1.40 13.48 -10.33
C LEU A 82 -1.93 14.07 -11.64
N GLU A 83 -1.63 13.43 -12.78
CA GLU A 83 -2.06 13.86 -14.10
C GLU A 83 -3.57 13.68 -14.32
N LYS A 84 -4.10 12.46 -14.12
CA LYS A 84 -5.50 12.11 -14.42
C LYS A 84 -6.50 12.87 -13.56
N PHE A 85 -6.15 13.14 -12.31
CA PHE A 85 -7.01 13.85 -11.36
C PHE A 85 -6.61 15.32 -11.20
N ASN A 86 -5.68 15.82 -12.02
CA ASN A 86 -5.21 17.21 -12.02
C ASN A 86 -4.81 17.71 -10.62
N VAL A 87 -4.06 16.89 -9.90
CA VAL A 87 -3.63 17.17 -8.52
C VAL A 87 -2.34 17.97 -8.57
N ASN A 88 -2.35 19.16 -7.96
CA ASN A 88 -1.16 19.97 -7.84
C ASN A 88 -0.14 19.28 -6.91
N PRO A 89 1.10 18.99 -7.32
CA PRO A 89 2.11 18.36 -6.46
C PRO A 89 2.39 19.15 -5.16
N LYS A 90 2.20 20.47 -5.15
CA LYS A 90 2.32 21.31 -3.94
C LYS A 90 1.18 21.10 -2.93
N SER A 91 0.07 20.51 -3.35
CA SER A 91 -1.08 20.21 -2.48
C SER A 91 -0.92 18.92 -1.68
N ILE A 92 0.22 18.23 -1.80
CA ILE A 92 0.52 17.00 -1.05
C ILE A 92 1.38 17.33 0.17
N GLY A 93 0.92 16.96 1.36
CA GLY A 93 1.65 17.17 2.62
C GLY A 93 2.18 15.89 3.25
N ARG A 94 1.69 14.73 2.79
CA ARG A 94 2.12 13.43 3.30
C ARG A 94 2.10 12.39 2.18
N LEU A 95 3.11 11.51 2.17
CA LEU A 95 3.19 10.39 1.25
C LEU A 95 3.70 9.15 2.01
N ASP A 96 2.83 8.14 2.16
CA ASP A 96 3.15 6.86 2.78
C ASP A 96 3.25 5.78 1.70
N VAL A 97 4.21 4.86 1.85
CA VAL A 97 4.33 3.67 0.98
C VAL A 97 4.10 2.42 1.82
N GLY A 98 3.28 1.50 1.32
CA GLY A 98 3.11 0.18 1.92
C GLY A 98 3.72 -0.88 1.01
N THR A 99 4.77 -1.55 1.45
CA THR A 99 5.43 -2.58 0.63
C THR A 99 6.16 -3.60 1.49
N GLU A 100 6.25 -4.84 1.00
CA GLU A 100 7.13 -5.87 1.54
C GLU A 100 8.36 -6.15 0.65
N THR A 101 8.42 -5.53 -0.54
CA THR A 101 9.52 -5.62 -1.51
C THR A 101 10.79 -4.96 -0.94
N ILE A 102 11.96 -5.60 -1.12
CA ILE A 102 13.12 -5.43 -0.21
C ILE A 102 14.01 -4.25 -0.58
N ASN A 103 13.98 -3.17 0.21
CA ASN A 103 15.13 -2.29 0.46
C ASN A 103 15.46 -2.29 1.97
N LYS A 104 16.75 -2.31 2.33
CA LYS A 104 17.19 -2.42 3.74
C LYS A 104 17.23 -1.09 4.49
N SER A 105 17.25 0.05 3.77
CA SER A 105 17.41 1.35 4.42
C SER A 105 16.79 2.51 3.64
N LYS A 106 17.05 2.60 2.33
CA LYS A 106 16.47 3.68 1.52
C LYS A 106 15.02 3.34 1.20
N SER A 107 14.10 4.14 1.71
CA SER A 107 12.67 3.95 1.47
C SER A 107 12.29 4.24 0.01
N VAL A 108 11.28 3.53 -0.49
CA VAL A 108 10.64 3.79 -1.79
C VAL A 108 10.07 5.21 -1.81
N LYS A 109 9.52 5.68 -0.68
CA LYS A 109 9.08 7.09 -0.49
C LYS A 109 10.15 8.06 -0.99
N THR A 110 11.40 7.93 -0.54
CA THR A 110 12.44 8.90 -0.92
C THR A 110 12.72 8.93 -2.42
N THR A 111 12.45 7.85 -3.15
CA THR A 111 12.57 7.82 -4.61
C THR A 111 11.35 8.45 -5.30
N LEU A 112 10.17 8.39 -4.68
CA LEU A 112 8.97 9.09 -5.14
C LEU A 112 9.07 10.61 -5.02
N MET A 113 9.93 11.13 -4.14
CA MET A 113 10.18 12.57 -4.01
C MET A 113 10.70 13.22 -5.30
N ASP A 114 11.28 12.44 -6.23
CA ASP A 114 11.67 12.94 -7.56
C ASP A 114 10.50 13.56 -8.33
N LEU A 115 9.28 13.04 -8.14
CA LEU A 115 8.05 13.56 -8.78
C LEU A 115 7.64 14.94 -8.26
N PHE A 116 8.13 15.33 -7.08
CA PHE A 116 7.79 16.59 -6.44
C PHE A 116 8.90 17.64 -6.57
N ALA A 117 10.10 17.24 -7.02
CA ALA A 117 11.28 18.08 -7.09
C ALA A 117 11.09 19.32 -7.99
N GLU A 118 10.49 19.15 -9.17
CA GLU A 118 10.22 20.28 -10.10
C GLU A 118 9.24 21.30 -9.51
N SER A 119 8.30 20.84 -8.70
CA SER A 119 7.36 21.73 -8.00
C SER A 119 8.01 22.46 -6.81
N GLY A 120 9.19 22.02 -6.36
CA GLY A 120 9.86 22.51 -5.15
C GLY A 120 9.20 22.08 -3.85
N ASN A 121 8.30 21.10 -3.86
CA ASN A 121 7.64 20.58 -2.66
C ASN A 121 8.48 19.46 -2.02
N PHE A 122 9.35 19.82 -1.09
CA PHE A 122 10.18 18.87 -0.33
C PHE A 122 9.63 18.58 1.08
N ASP A 123 8.66 19.36 1.52
CA ASP A 123 8.03 19.23 2.84
C ASP A 123 6.83 18.28 2.75
N ILE A 124 7.14 16.98 2.65
CA ILE A 124 6.15 15.89 2.57
C ILE A 124 6.49 14.82 3.61
N GLU A 125 5.63 14.66 4.61
CA GLU A 125 5.83 13.74 5.73
C GLU A 125 5.85 12.25 5.31
N CYS A 126 6.34 11.43 6.26
CA CYS A 126 6.34 9.96 6.26
C CYS A 126 7.37 9.23 5.37
N ILE A 127 7.33 7.89 5.47
CA ILE A 127 8.26 6.85 4.98
C ILE A 127 7.46 5.57 4.62
N ASP A 128 8.14 4.43 4.54
CA ASP A 128 7.53 3.14 4.20
C ASP A 128 7.02 2.41 5.46
N SER A 129 5.88 1.74 5.34
CA SER A 129 5.30 0.82 6.33
C SER A 129 5.37 -0.61 5.81
N LYS A 130 5.78 -1.55 6.67
CA LYS A 130 6.06 -2.93 6.26
C LYS A 130 5.55 -3.95 7.27
N ASN A 131 4.67 -4.84 6.81
CA ASN A 131 4.36 -6.12 7.44
C ASN A 131 3.63 -7.01 6.42
N ALA A 132 4.39 -7.74 5.58
CA ALA A 132 3.83 -8.49 4.44
C ALA A 132 2.80 -7.64 3.66
N CYS A 133 1.70 -8.25 3.21
CA CYS A 133 0.64 -7.57 2.47
C CYS A 133 -0.14 -6.51 3.29
N TYR A 134 0.07 -6.41 4.62
CA TYR A 134 -0.63 -5.44 5.48
C TYR A 134 -0.02 -4.03 5.44
N GLY A 135 1.18 -3.86 4.88
CA GLY A 135 1.89 -2.57 4.87
C GLY A 135 1.07 -1.43 4.25
N GLY A 136 0.29 -1.72 3.21
CA GLY A 136 -0.63 -0.77 2.57
C GLY A 136 -1.73 -0.27 3.50
N THR A 137 -2.38 -1.18 4.23
CA THR A 137 -3.43 -0.83 5.19
C THR A 137 -2.88 -0.04 6.37
N ALA A 138 -1.69 -0.39 6.86
CA ALA A 138 -1.03 0.39 7.91
C ALA A 138 -0.74 1.84 7.46
N ALA A 139 -0.21 2.00 6.24
CA ALA A 139 0.02 3.32 5.63
C ALA A 139 -1.29 4.11 5.47
N LEU A 140 -2.39 3.44 5.09
CA LEU A 140 -3.72 4.02 4.96
C LEU A 140 -4.24 4.56 6.30
N PHE A 141 -4.14 3.78 7.38
CA PHE A 141 -4.54 4.24 8.71
C PHE A 141 -3.66 5.39 9.21
N ASN A 142 -2.35 5.34 8.95
CA ASN A 142 -1.44 6.43 9.31
C ASN A 142 -1.80 7.74 8.59
N ALA A 143 -2.21 7.66 7.32
CA ALA A 143 -2.65 8.81 6.55
C ALA A 143 -3.95 9.42 7.09
N ILE A 144 -4.96 8.60 7.37
CA ILE A 144 -6.23 9.04 7.97
C ILE A 144 -5.97 9.71 9.33
N ASN A 145 -5.20 9.05 10.19
CA ASN A 145 -4.83 9.58 11.50
C ASN A 145 -4.08 10.91 11.39
N TRP A 146 -3.21 11.08 10.39
CA TRP A 146 -2.50 12.34 10.16
C TRP A 146 -3.47 13.46 9.77
N ILE A 147 -4.40 13.21 8.85
CA ILE A 147 -5.44 14.17 8.46
C ILE A 147 -6.28 14.58 9.68
N GLU A 148 -6.66 13.63 10.52
CA GLU A 148 -7.46 13.88 11.73
C GLU A 148 -6.66 14.44 12.91
N SER A 149 -5.33 14.52 12.78
CA SER A 149 -4.46 15.00 13.86
C SER A 149 -4.35 16.52 13.90
N ARG A 150 -3.83 17.04 15.03
CA ARG A 150 -3.45 18.45 15.17
C ARG A 150 -2.26 18.86 14.28
N SER A 151 -1.54 17.90 13.72
CA SER A 151 -0.40 18.14 12.83
C SER A 151 -0.82 18.30 11.37
N TRP A 152 -2.11 18.11 11.05
CA TRP A 152 -2.59 18.29 9.68
C TRP A 152 -2.42 19.75 9.25
N ASP A 153 -1.84 19.93 8.06
CA ASP A 153 -1.51 21.24 7.49
C ASP A 153 -2.50 21.69 6.40
N GLY A 154 -3.60 20.97 6.22
CA GLY A 154 -4.63 21.25 5.21
C GLY A 154 -4.35 20.64 3.83
N ARG A 155 -3.21 19.96 3.63
CA ARG A 155 -2.85 19.31 2.36
C ARG A 155 -3.38 17.88 2.27
N ASN A 156 -3.43 17.36 1.05
CA ASN A 156 -3.82 15.99 0.76
C ASN A 156 -2.72 15.00 1.16
N THR A 157 -3.11 13.74 1.37
CA THR A 157 -2.20 12.62 1.55
C THR A 157 -2.25 11.67 0.37
N ILE A 158 -1.10 11.10 -0.02
CA ILE A 158 -1.03 9.99 -0.97
C ILE A 158 -0.57 8.73 -0.23
N VAL A 159 -1.28 7.63 -0.40
CA VAL A 159 -0.87 6.30 0.07
C VAL A 159 -0.59 5.42 -1.12
N VAL A 160 0.58 4.77 -1.13
CA VAL A 160 1.05 3.96 -2.26
C VAL A 160 1.31 2.53 -1.80
N PRO A 161 0.30 1.65 -1.78
CA PRO A 161 0.56 0.23 -1.61
C PRO A 161 1.02 -0.37 -2.94
N GLY A 162 2.05 -1.21 -2.91
CA GLY A 162 2.41 -2.02 -4.05
C GLY A 162 3.51 -3.01 -3.74
N ASP A 163 3.56 -4.06 -4.55
CA ASP A 163 4.49 -5.17 -4.35
C ASP A 163 4.77 -5.95 -5.64
N ILE A 164 5.91 -6.62 -5.62
CA ILE A 164 6.23 -7.73 -6.51
C ILE A 164 6.25 -8.99 -5.64
N ALA A 165 5.21 -9.82 -5.79
CA ALA A 165 5.09 -11.11 -5.12
C ALA A 165 5.83 -12.17 -5.94
N LEU A 166 7.05 -12.53 -5.52
CA LEU A 166 7.89 -13.51 -6.20
C LEU A 166 8.02 -14.81 -5.37
N TYR A 167 7.66 -15.94 -5.97
CA TYR A 167 7.82 -17.26 -5.39
C TYR A 167 8.82 -18.12 -6.18
N ALA A 168 9.56 -18.95 -5.45
CA ALA A 168 10.50 -19.89 -6.06
C ALA A 168 9.76 -20.96 -6.87
N GLU A 169 10.53 -21.76 -7.60
CA GLU A 169 10.04 -22.95 -8.30
C GLU A 169 9.34 -23.92 -7.35
N SER A 170 8.03 -23.74 -7.22
CA SER A 170 7.19 -24.39 -6.22
C SER A 170 5.72 -24.32 -6.63
N ALA A 171 4.86 -25.00 -5.89
CA ALA A 171 3.41 -24.91 -6.05
C ALA A 171 2.84 -23.49 -5.77
N ALA A 172 3.63 -22.58 -5.19
CA ALA A 172 3.24 -21.20 -4.93
C ALA A 172 3.57 -20.24 -6.07
N ARG A 173 4.37 -20.65 -7.08
CA ARG A 173 4.71 -19.81 -8.24
C ARG A 173 3.50 -19.21 -8.97
N PRO A 174 2.38 -19.94 -9.18
CA PRO A 174 1.17 -19.37 -9.80
C PRO A 174 0.48 -18.27 -8.98
N ALA A 175 0.84 -18.12 -7.70
CA ALA A 175 0.32 -17.06 -6.83
C ALA A 175 1.22 -15.81 -6.83
N SER A 176 2.22 -15.77 -7.72
CA SER A 176 3.03 -14.57 -7.96
C SER A 176 2.22 -13.49 -8.68
N GLY A 177 2.76 -12.27 -8.68
CA GLY A 177 2.16 -11.15 -9.39
C GLY A 177 2.82 -9.83 -9.01
N ALA A 178 2.50 -8.77 -9.73
CA ALA A 178 2.96 -7.43 -9.37
C ALA A 178 1.89 -6.39 -9.63
N GLY A 179 1.85 -5.38 -8.77
CA GLY A 179 0.90 -4.28 -8.89
C GLY A 179 1.20 -3.16 -7.90
N CYS A 180 0.66 -2.00 -8.21
CA CYS A 180 0.75 -0.81 -7.38
C CYS A 180 -0.56 -0.01 -7.47
N ILE A 181 -0.91 0.67 -6.39
CA ILE A 181 -2.05 1.58 -6.32
C ILE A 181 -1.50 2.92 -5.78
N ALA A 182 -2.09 4.03 -6.18
CA ALA A 182 -1.95 5.31 -5.51
C ALA A 182 -3.34 5.78 -5.06
N ILE A 183 -3.47 6.14 -3.80
CA ILE A 183 -4.73 6.51 -3.15
C ILE A 183 -4.58 7.94 -2.64
N LEU A 184 -5.41 8.86 -3.14
CA LEU A 184 -5.47 10.24 -2.66
C LEU A 184 -6.51 10.34 -1.54
N ILE A 185 -6.11 10.90 -0.40
CA ILE A 185 -6.93 10.98 0.81
C ILE A 185 -7.03 12.44 1.26
N SER A 186 -8.26 12.87 1.58
CA SER A 186 -8.56 14.20 2.11
C SER A 186 -9.98 14.22 2.71
N PRO A 187 -10.39 15.29 3.42
CA PRO A 187 -11.78 15.52 3.81
C PRO A 187 -12.74 15.70 2.62
N ASN A 188 -14.04 15.57 2.86
CA ASN A 188 -15.12 15.66 1.86
C ASN A 188 -14.99 14.62 0.73
N ALA A 189 -14.53 13.42 1.07
CA ALA A 189 -14.32 12.35 0.12
C ALA A 189 -15.62 11.63 -0.27
N PRO A 190 -15.76 11.17 -1.53
CA PRO A 190 -16.90 10.35 -1.96
C PRO A 190 -16.92 8.96 -1.30
N MET A 191 -15.76 8.46 -0.86
CA MET A 191 -15.62 7.20 -0.14
C MET A 191 -15.03 7.48 1.24
N VAL A 192 -15.92 7.69 2.21
CA VAL A 192 -15.57 8.05 3.59
C VAL A 192 -15.15 6.82 4.37
N PHE A 193 -14.12 6.97 5.21
CA PHE A 193 -13.72 5.93 6.15
C PHE A 193 -14.63 5.92 7.38
N GLU A 194 -15.15 4.75 7.73
CA GLU A 194 -15.76 4.56 9.05
C GLU A 194 -14.67 4.31 10.10
N LEU A 195 -14.85 4.88 11.29
CA LEU A 195 -13.93 4.69 12.41
C LEU A 195 -13.99 3.28 13.03
N ILE A 196 -14.91 2.44 12.55
CA ILE A 196 -15.11 1.08 13.06
C ILE A 196 -14.18 0.14 12.30
N HIS A 197 -13.21 -0.44 13.00
CA HIS A 197 -12.35 -1.49 12.47
C HIS A 197 -11.97 -2.49 13.57
N GLY A 198 -11.68 -3.73 13.18
CA GLY A 198 -11.10 -4.76 14.04
C GLY A 198 -9.70 -5.13 13.55
N ASN A 199 -8.80 -5.42 14.49
CA ASN A 199 -7.42 -5.80 14.19
C ASN A 199 -7.06 -7.07 14.94
N TYR A 200 -6.40 -8.00 14.25
CA TYR A 200 -5.80 -9.18 14.87
C TYR A 200 -4.33 -9.27 14.43
N ILE A 201 -3.42 -9.21 15.40
CA ILE A 201 -1.97 -9.29 15.17
C ILE A 201 -1.42 -10.37 16.11
N CYS A 202 -0.80 -11.40 15.54
CA CYS A 202 -0.17 -12.47 16.30
C CYS A 202 1.23 -12.78 15.76
N ASN A 203 2.11 -13.28 16.62
CA ASN A 203 3.42 -13.78 16.20
C ASN A 203 3.26 -15.18 15.60
N THR A 204 3.58 -15.33 14.31
CA THR A 204 3.50 -16.59 13.57
C THR A 204 4.61 -16.63 12.50
N TYR A 205 4.97 -17.83 12.08
CA TYR A 205 5.95 -18.09 11.02
C TYR A 205 5.30 -18.82 9.85
N ASP A 206 4.19 -18.28 9.37
CA ASP A 206 3.42 -18.80 8.25
C ASP A 206 4.01 -18.38 6.90
N PHE A 207 4.37 -17.10 6.76
CA PHE A 207 5.02 -16.52 5.58
C PHE A 207 6.04 -15.45 6.01
N TYR A 208 7.30 -15.61 5.62
CA TYR A 208 8.35 -14.63 5.96
C TYR A 208 9.55 -14.70 5.01
N LYS A 209 10.33 -13.61 4.94
CA LYS A 209 11.51 -13.48 4.06
C LYS A 209 12.80 -13.35 4.88
N PRO A 210 13.34 -14.45 5.46
CA PRO A 210 14.50 -14.39 6.35
C PRO A 210 15.83 -14.24 5.59
N ASN A 211 15.89 -14.68 4.33
CA ASN A 211 17.09 -14.64 3.51
C ASN A 211 17.21 -13.30 2.80
N LEU A 212 18.06 -12.41 3.30
CA LEU A 212 18.27 -11.06 2.73
C LEU A 212 18.96 -11.03 1.36
N SER A 213 19.43 -12.18 0.87
CA SER A 213 20.05 -12.33 -0.45
C SER A 213 19.10 -12.97 -1.47
N SER A 214 17.88 -13.32 -1.07
CA SER A 214 16.86 -13.90 -1.93
C SER A 214 15.54 -13.14 -1.77
N GLU A 215 14.79 -13.04 -2.87
CA GLU A 215 13.46 -12.45 -2.84
C GLU A 215 12.38 -13.45 -2.44
N TYR A 216 12.71 -14.74 -2.51
CA TYR A 216 11.77 -15.81 -2.25
C TYR A 216 11.45 -15.93 -0.76
N PRO A 217 10.17 -16.03 -0.41
CA PRO A 217 9.75 -16.26 0.97
C PRO A 217 9.97 -17.72 1.39
N VAL A 218 10.07 -17.91 2.70
CA VAL A 218 9.80 -19.19 3.36
C VAL A 218 8.31 -19.22 3.67
N VAL A 219 7.63 -20.30 3.27
CA VAL A 219 6.17 -20.41 3.34
C VAL A 219 5.77 -21.77 3.91
N ASP A 220 4.94 -21.76 4.94
CA ASP A 220 4.16 -22.90 5.39
C ASP A 220 2.70 -22.68 4.94
N GLY A 221 2.35 -23.27 3.80
CA GLY A 221 1.05 -23.07 3.15
C GLY A 221 -0.14 -23.44 4.05
N PRO A 222 -0.18 -24.66 4.63
CA PRO A 222 -1.24 -25.04 5.58
C PRO A 222 -1.37 -24.08 6.77
N VAL A 223 -0.25 -23.65 7.38
CA VAL A 223 -0.29 -22.72 8.51
C VAL A 223 -0.75 -21.32 8.07
N SER A 224 -0.36 -20.87 6.87
CA SER A 224 -0.80 -19.59 6.29
C SER A 224 -2.32 -19.53 6.12
N VAL A 225 -2.93 -20.61 5.63
CA VAL A 225 -4.39 -20.69 5.47
C VAL A 225 -5.09 -20.62 6.83
N VAL A 226 -4.63 -21.41 7.82
CA VAL A 226 -5.23 -21.43 9.17
C VAL A 226 -5.08 -20.06 9.84
N THR A 227 -3.90 -19.45 9.74
CA THR A 227 -3.63 -18.12 10.30
C THR A 227 -4.53 -17.06 9.67
N CYS A 228 -4.66 -17.05 8.33
CA CYS A 228 -5.50 -16.09 7.62
C CYS A 228 -6.96 -16.17 8.04
N VAL A 229 -7.53 -17.38 8.13
CA VAL A 229 -8.92 -17.58 8.58
C VAL A 229 -9.10 -17.18 10.04
N THR A 230 -8.15 -17.55 10.91
CA THR A 230 -8.19 -17.17 12.34
C THR A 230 -8.14 -15.66 12.52
N ALA A 231 -7.30 -14.97 11.75
CA ALA A 231 -7.18 -13.52 11.77
C ALA A 231 -8.46 -12.84 11.28
N LEU A 232 -9.08 -13.38 10.23
CA LEU A 232 -10.36 -12.89 9.72
C LEU A 232 -11.46 -13.01 10.78
N ASP A 233 -11.62 -14.19 11.39
CA ASP A 233 -12.64 -14.42 12.42
C ASP A 233 -12.43 -13.48 13.61
N SER A 234 -11.17 -13.36 14.08
CA SER A 234 -10.84 -12.54 15.24
C SER A 234 -10.95 -11.03 14.99
N ALA A 235 -10.70 -10.58 13.76
CA ALA A 235 -10.86 -9.17 13.39
C ALA A 235 -12.34 -8.81 13.15
N TYR A 236 -13.20 -9.79 12.89
CA TYR A 236 -14.62 -9.58 12.66
C TYR A 236 -15.45 -9.54 13.96
N THR A 237 -15.01 -10.23 15.01
CA THR A 237 -15.67 -10.28 16.33
C THR A 237 -15.35 -9.08 17.20
#